data_AF-A0A2K1PAI7-F1
#
_entry.id   AF-A0A2K1PAI7-F1
#
_cell.length_a   1.000
_cell.length_b   1.000
_cell.length_c   1.000
_cell.angle_alpha   90.00
_cell.angle_beta   90.00
_cell.angle_gamma   90.00
#
_symmetry.space_group_name_H-M   'P 1'
#
loop_
_entity.id
_entity.type
_entity.pdbx_description
1 polymer ?
#
loop_
_entity_poly.entity_id
_entity_poly.type
_entity_poly.pdbx_seq_one_letter_code
_entity_poly.pdbx_strand_id
1 'polypeptide(L)'
;MKKTLAFFVVTVFVVSAFSLGFTDVGEDHWAYDYVMKLVEKGVIPVDEPTFRGYEPLTRSDAAVWMSRLITYLENSPEIAKTSDLSYLEAKVGDLSKKVNNVESQFNSLNEQLQANDLLSDLQATYQDVKKTAYRAKNMGDALETDLLAISQDVSGLKATVEETKSLAEQNQMFVKALPSLSQKVAANEKKIASLEESQAVMTKQHLDLKYETFDKIDELTNKLSTYEERIVSLEEFQTTMAKQHLNLKYDTYDKIDGLTNSVSANEAKITELSQQVEAQNAEIAKAQDKTMLWLVAGLGVILGAVGIFMPQ
;
A
#
# COMPACT_ATOMS: atom_id res chain seq x y z
N MET A 1 39.25 -82.75 -149.52
CA MET A 1 39.32 -84.08 -148.86
C MET A 1 40.33 -84.03 -147.72
N LYS A 2 39.96 -84.44 -146.49
CA LYS A 2 40.80 -85.18 -145.49
C LYS A 2 42.00 -84.37 -144.86
N LYS A 3 42.46 -84.48 -143.60
CA LYS A 3 42.33 -85.39 -142.43
C LYS A 3 43.17 -84.82 -141.23
N THR A 4 42.85 -85.22 -139.97
CA THR A 4 43.73 -85.48 -138.75
C THR A 4 44.54 -84.33 -138.09
N LEU A 5 44.97 -84.25 -136.80
CA LEU A 5 44.85 -84.96 -135.48
C LEU A 5 45.75 -84.22 -134.40
N ALA A 6 45.48 -84.38 -133.07
CA ALA A 6 46.32 -84.19 -131.82
C ALA A 6 46.57 -82.75 -131.26
N PHE A 7 46.48 -82.35 -129.96
CA PHE A 7 46.72 -82.81 -128.56
C PHE A 7 48.05 -82.31 -127.93
N PHE A 8 48.02 -81.51 -126.82
CA PHE A 8 48.90 -81.41 -125.59
C PHE A 8 48.91 -79.97 -124.96
N VAL A 9 48.27 -79.68 -123.81
CA VAL A 9 48.74 -79.54 -122.38
C VAL A 9 49.66 -78.33 -122.00
N VAL A 10 49.08 -77.40 -121.22
CA VAL A 10 49.52 -76.69 -119.97
C VAL A 10 51.01 -76.44 -119.69
N THR A 11 51.43 -75.16 -119.49
CA THR A 11 51.85 -74.57 -118.18
C THR A 11 52.21 -73.05 -118.21
N VAL A 12 51.65 -72.30 -117.23
CA VAL A 12 52.16 -71.09 -116.51
C VAL A 12 52.24 -69.75 -117.30
N PHE A 13 51.35 -68.75 -117.06
CA PHE A 13 51.40 -67.65 -116.06
C PHE A 13 52.53 -66.62 -116.36
N VAL A 14 52.30 -65.33 -116.67
CA VAL A 14 51.74 -64.26 -115.82
C VAL A 14 51.31 -63.07 -116.69
N VAL A 15 50.06 -62.64 -116.44
CA VAL A 15 49.33 -61.40 -116.75
C VAL A 15 50.12 -60.28 -117.45
N SER A 16 49.99 -60.22 -118.78
CA SER A 16 50.05 -58.95 -119.50
C SER A 16 48.71 -58.24 -119.31
N ALA A 17 48.75 -56.97 -118.88
CA ALA A 17 47.61 -56.09 -118.84
C ALA A 17 46.92 -56.09 -120.21
N PHE A 18 45.79 -56.79 -120.32
CA PHE A 18 44.87 -56.60 -121.43
C PHE A 18 44.31 -55.19 -121.27
N SER A 19 44.72 -54.29 -122.16
CA SER A 19 43.96 -53.08 -122.45
C SER A 19 42.51 -53.53 -122.74
N LEU A 20 41.58 -53.21 -121.83
CA LEU A 20 40.15 -53.43 -122.02
C LEU A 20 39.67 -52.43 -123.07
N GLY A 21 39.79 -52.81 -124.33
CA GLY A 21 39.41 -51.98 -125.45
C GLY A 21 39.52 -52.71 -126.76
N PHE A 22 38.86 -52.18 -127.78
CA PHE A 22 38.85 -52.77 -129.10
C PHE A 22 40.06 -52.28 -129.91
N THR A 23 40.77 -53.21 -130.53
CA THR A 23 42.00 -52.94 -131.30
C THR A 23 41.76 -52.11 -132.56
N ASP A 24 40.53 -52.07 -133.07
CA ASP A 24 40.10 -51.29 -134.23
C ASP A 24 39.43 -49.96 -133.85
N VAL A 25 39.33 -49.64 -132.56
CA VAL A 25 38.83 -48.35 -132.04
C VAL A 25 39.89 -47.78 -131.09
N GLY A 26 40.93 -47.18 -131.67
CA GLY A 26 41.97 -46.47 -130.91
C GLY A 26 41.46 -45.16 -130.30
N GLU A 27 42.22 -44.59 -129.36
CA GLU A 27 41.86 -43.36 -128.63
C GLU A 27 41.54 -42.17 -129.56
N ASP A 28 42.22 -42.07 -130.71
CA ASP A 28 42.01 -41.02 -131.70
C ASP A 28 40.78 -41.27 -132.62
N HIS A 29 40.07 -42.39 -132.45
CA HIS A 29 38.87 -42.71 -133.23
C HIS A 29 37.66 -41.95 -132.67
N TRP A 30 36.87 -41.29 -133.53
CA TRP A 30 35.73 -40.45 -133.12
C TRP A 30 34.70 -41.17 -132.21
N ALA A 31 34.58 -42.48 -132.35
CA ALA A 31 33.64 -43.30 -131.59
C ALA A 31 34.20 -43.78 -130.23
N TYR A 32 35.49 -43.56 -129.95
CA TYR A 32 36.20 -44.13 -128.81
C TYR A 32 35.50 -43.84 -127.49
N ASP A 33 35.27 -42.56 -127.17
CA ASP A 33 34.65 -42.16 -125.90
C ASP A 33 33.24 -42.73 -125.75
N TYR A 34 32.46 -42.77 -126.82
CA TYR A 34 31.09 -43.28 -126.79
C TYR A 34 31.05 -44.79 -126.54
N VAL A 35 31.90 -45.53 -127.25
CA VAL A 35 32.00 -46.99 -127.11
C VAL A 35 32.55 -47.34 -125.74
N MET A 36 33.65 -46.69 -125.33
CA MET A 36 34.30 -46.97 -124.06
C MET A 36 33.40 -46.65 -122.87
N LYS A 37 32.61 -45.57 -122.95
CA LYS A 37 31.62 -45.24 -121.92
C LYS A 37 30.52 -46.30 -121.82
N LEU A 38 30.05 -46.84 -122.94
CA LEU A 38 29.06 -47.92 -122.95
C LEU A 38 29.67 -49.26 -122.48
N VAL A 39 30.95 -49.50 -122.76
CA VAL A 39 31.71 -50.65 -122.23
C VAL A 39 31.88 -50.54 -120.71
N GLU A 40 32.27 -49.37 -120.20
CA GLU A 40 32.43 -49.13 -118.76
C GLU A 40 31.12 -49.37 -118.01
N LYS A 41 29.97 -49.01 -118.63
CA LYS A 41 28.64 -49.29 -118.08
C LYS A 41 28.16 -50.72 -118.33
N GLY A 42 28.98 -51.58 -118.93
CA GLY A 42 28.66 -52.98 -119.22
C GLY A 42 27.60 -53.19 -120.29
N VAL A 43 27.28 -52.15 -121.06
CA VAL A 43 26.26 -52.18 -122.12
C VAL A 43 26.80 -52.94 -123.33
N ILE A 44 27.98 -52.56 -123.79
CA ILE A 44 28.71 -53.24 -124.87
C ILE A 44 29.70 -54.23 -124.21
N PRO A 45 29.62 -55.53 -124.51
CA PRO A 45 30.62 -56.48 -124.02
C PRO A 45 31.92 -56.34 -124.79
N VAL A 46 33.05 -56.62 -124.13
CA VAL A 46 34.38 -56.73 -124.77
C VAL A 46 34.74 -58.20 -124.81
N ASP A 47 33.98 -58.96 -125.58
CA ASP A 47 34.18 -60.40 -125.79
C ASP A 47 35.15 -60.69 -126.96
N GLU A 48 35.14 -59.82 -127.96
CA GLU A 48 36.05 -59.88 -129.11
C GLU A 48 37.09 -58.74 -129.09
N PRO A 49 38.28 -58.95 -129.70
CA PRO A 49 39.34 -57.95 -129.70
C PRO A 49 39.05 -56.76 -130.63
N THR A 50 37.98 -56.80 -131.44
CA THR A 50 37.57 -55.73 -132.36
C THR A 50 36.10 -55.38 -132.17
N PHE A 51 35.76 -54.09 -132.26
CA PHE A 51 34.40 -53.56 -132.15
C PHE A 51 33.62 -53.74 -133.46
N ARG A 52 34.33 -53.66 -134.59
CA ARG A 52 33.81 -53.81 -135.96
C ARG A 52 32.76 -52.74 -136.30
N GLY A 53 33.06 -51.49 -135.94
CA GLY A 53 32.08 -50.38 -136.01
C GLY A 53 31.55 -49.99 -137.40
N TYR A 54 32.18 -50.46 -138.49
CA TYR A 54 31.69 -50.25 -139.86
C TYR A 54 30.86 -51.44 -140.39
N GLU A 55 30.73 -52.52 -139.63
CA GLU A 55 29.89 -53.65 -140.01
C GLU A 55 28.42 -53.38 -139.74
N PRO A 56 27.49 -53.98 -140.51
CA PRO A 56 26.07 -53.84 -140.26
C PRO A 56 25.70 -54.43 -138.89
N LEU A 57 25.23 -53.59 -137.97
CA LEU A 57 24.72 -54.05 -136.69
C LEU A 57 23.41 -54.82 -136.90
N THR A 58 23.34 -56.05 -136.38
CA THR A 58 22.09 -56.80 -136.46
C THR A 58 21.06 -56.20 -135.49
N ARG A 59 19.77 -56.30 -135.84
CA ARG A 59 18.69 -55.82 -134.97
C ARG A 59 18.68 -56.55 -133.62
N SER A 60 19.17 -57.80 -133.59
CA SER A 60 19.28 -58.61 -132.38
C SER A 60 20.35 -58.04 -131.43
N ASP A 61 21.53 -57.72 -131.96
CA ASP A 61 22.62 -57.15 -131.15
C ASP A 61 22.26 -55.76 -130.61
N ALA A 62 21.63 -54.94 -131.45
CA ALA A 62 21.09 -53.64 -131.03
C ALA A 62 20.08 -53.79 -129.86
N ALA A 63 19.19 -54.79 -129.92
CA ALA A 63 18.22 -55.05 -128.85
C ALA A 63 18.89 -55.49 -127.54
N VAL A 64 19.94 -56.31 -127.61
CA VAL A 64 20.72 -56.74 -126.44
C VAL A 64 21.40 -55.54 -125.78
N TRP A 65 22.09 -54.71 -126.56
CA TRP A 65 22.75 -53.50 -126.04
C TRP A 65 21.72 -52.53 -125.45
N MET A 66 20.57 -52.34 -126.11
CA MET A 66 19.50 -51.49 -125.59
C MET A 66 18.95 -52.01 -124.26
N SER A 67 18.71 -53.32 -124.15
CA SER A 67 18.24 -53.94 -122.91
C SER A 67 19.23 -53.74 -121.76
N ARG A 68 20.53 -53.85 -122.03
CA ARG A 68 21.57 -53.61 -121.01
C ARG A 68 21.64 -52.16 -120.59
N LEU A 69 21.53 -51.22 -121.53
CA LEU A 69 21.47 -49.79 -121.23
C LEU A 69 20.26 -49.46 -120.35
N ILE A 70 19.08 -49.97 -120.68
CA ILE A 70 17.86 -49.80 -119.87
C ILE A 70 18.08 -50.37 -118.46
N THR A 71 18.64 -51.58 -118.37
CA THR A 71 18.93 -52.22 -117.07
C THR A 71 19.91 -51.39 -116.23
N TYR A 72 20.94 -50.80 -116.84
CA TYR A 72 21.86 -49.89 -116.16
C TYR A 72 21.15 -48.64 -115.65
N LEU A 73 20.30 -48.03 -116.48
CA LEU A 73 19.54 -46.83 -116.10
C LEU A 73 18.54 -47.09 -114.97
N GLU A 74 17.86 -48.25 -114.96
CA GLU A 74 16.92 -48.64 -113.90
C GLU A 74 17.60 -48.89 -112.54
N ASN A 75 18.90 -49.21 -112.56
CA ASN A 75 19.67 -49.59 -111.37
C ASN A 75 20.71 -48.56 -110.94
N SER A 76 20.84 -47.42 -111.65
CA SER A 76 21.82 -46.39 -111.30
C SER A 76 21.40 -45.59 -110.05
N PRO A 77 22.27 -45.45 -109.03
CA PRO A 77 21.98 -44.67 -107.82
C PRO A 77 22.04 -43.14 -108.04
N GLU A 78 22.54 -42.67 -109.19
CA GLU A 78 22.60 -41.23 -109.52
C GLU A 78 21.23 -40.66 -109.94
N ILE A 79 20.28 -41.52 -110.29
CA ILE A 79 18.91 -41.12 -110.61
C ILE A 79 18.06 -41.43 -109.39
N ALA A 80 17.75 -40.41 -108.58
CA ALA A 80 16.80 -40.57 -107.49
C ALA A 80 15.49 -41.14 -108.05
N LYS A 81 15.11 -42.34 -107.60
CA LYS A 81 13.87 -42.97 -108.05
C LYS A 81 12.71 -42.07 -107.64
N THR A 82 11.69 -41.97 -108.49
CA THR A 82 10.48 -41.19 -108.20
C THR A 82 9.87 -41.55 -106.84
N SER A 83 10.02 -42.82 -106.40
CA SER A 83 9.60 -43.30 -105.08
C SER A 83 10.31 -42.61 -103.90
N ASP A 84 11.60 -42.32 -104.00
CA ASP A 84 12.40 -41.73 -102.92
C ASP A 84 12.10 -40.23 -102.79
N LEU A 85 11.88 -39.57 -103.94
CA LEU A 85 11.35 -38.21 -104.01
C LEU A 85 9.97 -38.11 -103.34
N SER A 86 9.07 -39.05 -103.62
CA SER A 86 7.74 -39.09 -102.97
C SER A 86 7.82 -39.35 -101.46
N TYR A 87 8.76 -40.18 -100.99
CA TYR A 87 8.97 -40.39 -99.55
C TYR A 87 9.49 -39.14 -98.84
N LEU A 88 10.46 -38.46 -99.45
CA LEU A 88 11.00 -37.20 -98.93
C LEU A 88 9.95 -36.09 -98.94
N GLU A 89 9.16 -35.98 -100.01
CA GLU A 89 8.04 -35.04 -100.10
C GLU A 89 7.00 -35.31 -99.00
N ALA A 90 6.67 -36.57 -98.74
CA ALA A 90 5.79 -36.95 -97.64
C ALA A 90 6.37 -36.57 -96.27
N LYS A 91 7.67 -36.80 -96.03
CA LYS A 91 8.33 -36.43 -94.76
C LYS A 91 8.46 -34.92 -94.58
N VAL A 92 8.76 -34.18 -95.64
CA VAL A 92 8.78 -32.71 -95.62
C VAL A 92 7.38 -32.16 -95.36
N GLY A 93 6.35 -32.76 -95.95
CA GLY A 93 4.95 -32.45 -95.66
C GLY A 93 4.57 -32.70 -94.20
N ASP A 94 4.96 -33.85 -93.64
CA ASP A 94 4.73 -34.17 -92.22
C ASP A 94 5.48 -33.23 -91.27
N LEU A 95 6.73 -32.87 -91.61
CA LEU A 95 7.52 -31.93 -90.82
C LEU A 95 6.90 -30.53 -90.85
N SER A 96 6.46 -30.06 -92.03
CA SER A 96 5.75 -28.80 -92.17
C SER A 96 4.48 -28.77 -91.31
N LYS A 97 3.68 -29.85 -91.31
CA LYS A 97 2.50 -29.97 -90.43
C LYS A 97 2.87 -29.87 -88.95
N LYS A 98 3.95 -30.54 -88.51
CA LYS A 98 4.42 -30.47 -87.12
C LYS A 98 4.92 -29.08 -86.74
N VAL A 99 5.67 -28.42 -87.61
CA VAL A 99 6.16 -27.04 -87.39
C VAL A 99 4.98 -26.08 -87.25
N ASN A 100 4.00 -26.14 -88.15
CA ASN A 100 2.81 -25.29 -88.08
C ASN A 100 2.00 -25.54 -86.80
N ASN A 101 1.94 -26.79 -86.33
CA ASN A 101 1.28 -27.12 -85.07
C ASN A 101 2.03 -26.59 -83.84
N VAL A 102 3.36 -26.62 -83.85
CA VAL A 102 4.16 -26.04 -82.75
C VAL A 102 4.03 -24.52 -82.74
N GLU A 103 4.05 -23.88 -83.91
CA GLU A 103 3.85 -22.45 -84.04
C GLU A 103 2.46 -22.03 -83.57
N SER A 104 1.42 -22.78 -83.92
CA SER A 104 0.07 -22.51 -83.42
C SER A 104 -0.04 -22.70 -81.91
N GLN A 105 0.58 -23.74 -81.34
CA GLN A 105 0.66 -23.94 -79.89
C GLN A 105 1.40 -22.77 -79.20
N PHE A 106 2.54 -22.34 -79.73
CA PHE A 106 3.30 -21.22 -79.19
C PHE A 106 2.49 -19.91 -79.22
N ASN A 107 1.85 -19.61 -80.35
CA ASN A 107 1.01 -18.43 -80.48
C ASN A 107 -0.18 -18.49 -79.52
N SER A 108 -0.83 -19.65 -79.37
CA SER A 108 -1.91 -19.82 -78.40
C SER A 108 -1.45 -19.65 -76.95
N LEU A 109 -0.24 -20.12 -76.60
CA LEU A 109 0.35 -19.94 -75.27
C LEU A 109 0.68 -18.47 -75.00
N ASN A 110 1.26 -17.79 -76.00
CA ASN A 110 1.60 -16.39 -75.92
C ASN A 110 0.32 -15.52 -75.83
N GLU A 111 -0.71 -15.83 -76.60
CA GLU A 111 -2.03 -15.21 -76.47
C GLU A 111 -2.63 -15.48 -75.10
N GLN A 112 -2.57 -16.70 -74.56
CA GLN A 112 -3.04 -16.98 -73.19
C GLN A 112 -2.26 -16.21 -72.12
N LEU A 113 -0.96 -15.99 -72.30
CA LEU A 113 -0.11 -15.24 -71.38
C LEU A 113 -0.39 -13.73 -71.44
N GLN A 114 -0.81 -13.22 -72.60
CA GLN A 114 -1.14 -11.80 -72.80
C GLN A 114 -2.62 -11.50 -72.54
N ALA A 115 -3.52 -12.45 -72.81
CA ALA A 115 -4.98 -12.30 -72.65
C ALA A 115 -5.44 -12.62 -71.23
N ASN A 116 -4.78 -13.55 -70.55
CA ASN A 116 -4.89 -13.60 -69.10
C ASN A 116 -3.91 -12.57 -68.57
N ASP A 117 -4.41 -11.48 -68.00
CA ASP A 117 -3.65 -10.47 -67.24
C ASP A 117 -2.88 -11.06 -66.03
N LEU A 118 -2.66 -12.38 -65.98
CA LEU A 118 -2.06 -13.19 -64.93
C LEU A 118 -0.75 -12.61 -64.39
N LEU A 119 0.11 -12.08 -65.26
CA LEU A 119 1.37 -11.46 -64.83
C LEU A 119 1.13 -10.12 -64.12
N SER A 120 0.20 -9.32 -64.65
CA SER A 120 -0.25 -8.06 -64.05
C SER A 120 -0.94 -8.32 -62.70
N ASP A 121 -1.86 -9.29 -62.66
CA ASP A 121 -2.58 -9.73 -61.47
C ASP A 121 -1.63 -10.27 -60.39
N LEU A 122 -0.63 -11.06 -60.78
CA LEU A 122 0.37 -11.56 -59.85
C LEU A 122 1.20 -10.41 -59.26
N GLN A 123 1.60 -9.44 -60.08
CA GLN A 123 2.33 -8.26 -59.63
C GLN A 123 1.47 -7.38 -58.71
N ALA A 124 0.19 -7.18 -59.03
CA ALA A 124 -0.77 -6.47 -58.20
C ALA A 124 -0.96 -7.17 -56.85
N THR A 125 -1.19 -8.49 -56.88
CA THR A 125 -1.33 -9.34 -55.69
C THR A 125 -0.09 -9.26 -54.81
N TYR A 126 1.11 -9.32 -55.38
CA TYR A 126 2.36 -9.16 -54.64
C TYR A 126 2.44 -7.81 -53.91
N GLN A 127 2.06 -6.70 -54.58
CA GLN A 127 2.05 -5.38 -53.95
C GLN A 127 1.01 -5.29 -52.84
N ASP A 128 -0.16 -5.88 -53.01
CA ASP A 128 -1.21 -5.86 -51.99
C ASP A 128 -0.89 -6.75 -50.78
N VAL A 129 -0.29 -7.92 -51.01
CA VAL A 129 0.25 -8.76 -49.94
C VAL A 129 1.35 -8.00 -49.18
N LYS A 130 2.27 -7.35 -49.89
CA LYS A 130 3.32 -6.52 -49.28
C LYS A 130 2.76 -5.39 -48.43
N LYS A 131 1.76 -4.64 -48.93
CA LYS A 131 1.07 -3.59 -48.16
C LYS A 131 0.39 -4.15 -46.92
N THR A 132 -0.27 -5.30 -47.05
CA THR A 132 -0.97 -5.96 -45.94
C THR A 132 0.02 -6.44 -44.87
N ALA A 133 1.17 -6.98 -45.27
CA ALA A 133 2.24 -7.36 -44.35
C ALA A 133 2.78 -6.16 -43.56
N TYR A 134 2.99 -5.00 -44.21
CA TYR A 134 3.39 -3.78 -43.48
C TYR A 134 2.32 -3.29 -42.50
N ARG A 135 1.03 -3.33 -42.89
CA ARG A 135 -0.06 -2.98 -41.97
C ARG A 135 -0.11 -3.91 -40.78
N ALA A 136 0.01 -5.22 -41.00
CA ALA A 136 0.03 -6.21 -39.93
C ALA A 136 1.22 -6.01 -38.99
N LYS A 137 2.41 -5.70 -39.52
CA LYS A 137 3.57 -5.34 -38.70
C LYS A 137 3.29 -4.12 -37.82
N ASN A 138 2.82 -3.02 -38.41
CA ASN A 138 2.55 -1.78 -37.66
C ASN A 138 1.47 -1.99 -36.59
N MET A 139 0.46 -2.82 -36.86
CA MET A 139 -0.54 -3.21 -35.87
C MET A 139 0.06 -4.05 -34.74
N GLY A 140 1.01 -4.95 -35.07
CA GLY A 140 1.76 -5.72 -34.09
C GLY A 140 2.59 -4.84 -33.16
N ASP A 141 3.34 -3.90 -33.72
CA ASP A 141 4.17 -2.94 -32.96
C ASP A 141 3.29 -2.05 -32.04
N ALA A 142 2.12 -1.62 -32.52
CA ALA A 142 1.14 -0.88 -31.71
C ALA A 142 0.57 -1.74 -30.57
N LEU A 143 0.19 -2.99 -30.86
CA LEU A 143 -0.33 -3.91 -29.86
C LEU A 143 0.71 -4.24 -28.77
N GLU A 144 1.98 -4.37 -29.14
CA GLU A 144 3.08 -4.52 -28.18
C GLU A 144 3.17 -3.32 -27.24
N THR A 145 3.05 -2.12 -27.78
CA THR A 145 3.05 -0.87 -26.99
C THR A 145 1.87 -0.81 -26.03
N ASP A 146 0.66 -1.10 -26.51
CA ASP A 146 -0.55 -1.14 -25.68
C ASP A 146 -0.46 -2.20 -24.58
N LEU A 147 0.11 -3.37 -24.89
CA LEU A 147 0.30 -4.45 -23.92
C LEU A 147 1.27 -4.05 -22.79
N LEU A 148 2.34 -3.33 -23.12
CA LEU A 148 3.28 -2.78 -22.13
C LEU A 148 2.59 -1.74 -21.24
N ALA A 149 1.79 -0.84 -21.82
CA ALA A 149 1.03 0.16 -21.06
C ALA A 149 0.03 -0.51 -20.10
N ILE A 150 -0.75 -1.50 -20.57
CA ILE A 150 -1.68 -2.27 -19.74
C ILE A 150 -0.94 -2.98 -18.61
N SER A 151 0.22 -3.58 -18.88
CA SER A 151 1.05 -4.24 -17.85
C SER A 151 1.51 -3.26 -16.76
N GLN A 152 1.87 -2.04 -17.15
CA GLN A 152 2.22 -0.97 -16.23
C GLN A 152 1.01 -0.51 -15.39
N ASP A 153 -0.14 -0.32 -16.01
CA ASP A 153 -1.39 0.03 -15.33
C ASP A 153 -1.82 -1.05 -14.33
N VAL A 154 -1.72 -2.33 -14.70
CA VAL A 154 -1.99 -3.47 -13.80
C VAL A 154 -1.05 -3.47 -12.60
N SER A 155 0.23 -3.13 -12.82
CA SER A 155 1.21 -3.01 -11.74
C SER A 155 0.88 -1.84 -10.80
N GLY A 156 0.44 -0.70 -11.36
CA GLY A 156 -0.05 0.44 -10.61
C GLY A 156 -1.29 0.11 -9.78
N LEU A 157 -2.29 -0.53 -10.39
CA LEU A 157 -3.50 -1.01 -9.72
C LEU A 157 -3.18 -1.95 -8.56
N LYS A 158 -2.24 -2.88 -8.75
CA LYS A 158 -1.78 -3.79 -7.69
C LYS A 158 -1.20 -3.03 -6.50
N ALA A 159 -0.40 -1.98 -6.73
CA ALA A 159 0.13 -1.15 -5.67
C ALA A 159 -0.97 -0.41 -4.91
N THR A 160 -1.94 0.19 -5.63
CA THR A 160 -3.10 0.86 -5.02
C THR A 160 -3.96 -0.10 -4.20
N VAL A 161 -4.14 -1.35 -4.66
CA VAL A 161 -4.87 -2.38 -3.91
C VAL A 161 -4.16 -2.72 -2.60
N GLU A 162 -2.84 -2.84 -2.59
CA GLU A 162 -2.09 -3.14 -1.37
C GLU A 162 -2.14 -1.98 -0.37
N GLU A 163 -2.04 -0.73 -0.85
CA GLU A 163 -2.22 0.46 -0.01
C GLU A 163 -3.64 0.51 0.59
N THR A 164 -4.66 0.26 -0.22
CA THR A 164 -6.06 0.23 0.23
C THR A 164 -6.29 -0.85 1.29
N LYS A 165 -5.66 -2.02 1.14
CA LYS A 165 -5.71 -3.10 2.12
C LYS A 165 -5.07 -2.70 3.45
N SER A 166 -3.89 -2.08 3.42
CA SER A 166 -3.24 -1.55 4.61
C SER A 166 -4.11 -0.50 5.33
N LEU A 167 -4.73 0.41 4.58
CA LEU A 167 -5.64 1.41 5.15
C LEU A 167 -6.89 0.76 5.76
N ALA A 168 -7.44 -0.29 5.13
CA ALA A 168 -8.56 -1.05 5.66
C ALA A 168 -8.21 -1.76 6.98
N GLU A 169 -7.01 -2.33 7.08
CA GLU A 169 -6.50 -2.95 8.32
C GLU A 169 -6.35 -1.91 9.45
N GLN A 170 -5.82 -0.72 9.15
CA GLN A 170 -5.74 0.39 10.10
C GLN A 170 -7.13 0.84 10.57
N ASN A 171 -8.08 1.02 9.65
CA ASN A 171 -9.46 1.37 9.99
C ASN A 171 -10.12 0.30 10.87
N GLN A 172 -9.87 -0.97 10.61
CA GLN A 172 -10.40 -2.06 11.43
C GLN A 172 -9.87 -1.99 12.87
N MET A 173 -8.61 -1.60 13.08
CA MET A 173 -8.05 -1.40 14.43
C MET A 173 -8.77 -0.26 15.17
N PHE A 174 -9.03 0.87 14.50
CA PHE A 174 -9.78 1.98 15.11
C PHE A 174 -11.22 1.59 15.46
N VAL A 175 -11.91 0.89 14.57
CA VAL A 175 -13.27 0.38 14.81
C VAL A 175 -13.30 -0.56 16.01
N LYS A 176 -12.30 -1.43 16.17
CA LYS A 176 -12.18 -2.31 17.35
C LYS A 176 -11.90 -1.55 18.65
N ALA A 177 -11.24 -0.38 18.58
CA ALA A 177 -10.93 0.43 19.76
C ALA A 177 -12.12 1.30 20.23
N LEU A 178 -13.04 1.65 19.33
CA LEU A 178 -14.19 2.53 19.61
C LEU A 178 -15.04 2.08 20.81
N PRO A 179 -15.41 0.78 20.95
CA PRO A 179 -16.22 0.31 22.09
C PRO A 179 -15.54 0.52 23.44
N SER A 180 -14.23 0.28 23.52
CA SER A 180 -13.45 0.47 24.76
C SER A 180 -13.40 1.95 25.13
N LEU A 181 -13.21 2.84 24.14
CA LEU A 181 -13.24 4.28 24.36
C LEU A 181 -14.64 4.74 24.83
N SER A 182 -15.71 4.25 24.19
CA SER A 182 -17.09 4.53 24.59
C SER A 182 -17.37 4.09 26.03
N GLN A 183 -16.91 2.90 26.43
CA GLN A 183 -17.05 2.41 27.80
C GLN A 183 -16.29 3.28 28.81
N LYS A 184 -15.09 3.75 28.46
CA LYS A 184 -14.32 4.68 29.30
C LYS A 184 -15.01 6.03 29.45
N VAL A 185 -15.62 6.56 28.38
CA VAL A 185 -16.42 7.80 28.44
C VAL A 185 -17.61 7.62 29.38
N ALA A 186 -18.39 6.56 29.21
CA ALA A 186 -19.53 6.27 30.09
C ALA A 186 -19.11 6.08 31.57
N ALA A 187 -17.95 5.46 31.82
CA ALA A 187 -17.40 5.32 33.16
C ALA A 187 -16.99 6.67 33.76
N ASN A 188 -16.40 7.56 32.95
CA ASN A 188 -16.03 8.90 33.38
C ASN A 188 -17.26 9.78 33.65
N GLU A 189 -18.31 9.69 32.83
CA GLU A 189 -19.59 10.37 33.07
C GLU A 189 -20.19 9.98 34.43
N LYS A 190 -20.17 8.70 34.78
CA LYS A 190 -20.62 8.23 36.10
C LYS A 190 -19.77 8.79 37.24
N LYS A 191 -18.44 8.87 37.07
CA LYS A 191 -17.55 9.47 38.07
C LYS A 191 -17.83 10.96 38.24
N ILE A 192 -18.03 11.69 37.14
CA ILE A 192 -18.38 13.12 37.18
C ILE A 192 -19.67 13.32 37.96
N ALA A 193 -20.72 12.56 37.65
CA ALA A 193 -21.99 12.64 38.39
C ALA A 193 -21.81 12.38 39.90
N SER A 194 -20.99 11.39 40.29
CA SER A 194 -20.71 11.12 41.71
C SER A 194 -19.94 12.25 42.41
N LEU A 195 -19.05 12.93 41.68
CA LEU A 195 -18.29 14.07 42.21
C LEU A 195 -19.20 15.29 42.38
N GLU A 196 -20.10 15.54 41.43
CA GLU A 196 -21.10 16.61 41.53
C GLU A 196 -22.03 16.40 42.72
N GLU A 197 -22.50 15.17 42.95
CA GLU A 197 -23.29 14.82 44.13
C GLU A 197 -22.50 15.05 45.43
N SER A 198 -21.25 14.56 45.49
CA SER A 198 -20.39 14.79 46.65
C SER A 198 -20.13 16.27 46.92
N GLN A 199 -19.98 17.08 45.87
CA GLN A 199 -19.80 18.53 46.00
C GLN A 199 -21.05 19.18 46.56
N ALA A 200 -22.24 18.82 46.06
CA ALA A 200 -23.51 19.34 46.56
C ALA A 200 -23.72 19.01 48.05
N VAL A 201 -23.44 17.77 48.45
CA VAL A 201 -23.50 17.34 49.85
C VAL A 201 -22.53 18.14 50.71
N MET A 202 -21.27 18.30 50.27
CA MET A 202 -20.26 19.06 51.00
C MET A 202 -20.64 20.53 51.15
N THR A 203 -21.19 21.15 50.10
CA THR A 203 -21.69 22.53 50.16
C THR A 203 -22.83 22.67 51.17
N LYS A 204 -23.77 21.73 51.19
CA LYS A 204 -24.85 21.73 52.17
C LYS A 204 -24.31 21.58 53.60
N GLN A 205 -23.44 20.60 53.84
CA GLN A 205 -22.81 20.39 55.15
C GLN A 205 -22.05 21.62 55.64
N HIS A 206 -21.32 22.30 54.75
CA HIS A 206 -20.62 23.53 55.09
C HIS A 206 -21.58 24.65 55.49
N LEU A 207 -22.71 24.77 54.78
CA LEU A 207 -23.73 25.76 55.09
C LEU A 207 -24.42 25.46 56.43
N ASP A 208 -24.78 24.20 56.66
CA ASP A 208 -25.39 23.75 57.91
C ASP A 208 -24.47 24.03 59.11
N LEU A 209 -23.18 23.66 59.00
CA LEU A 209 -22.17 23.96 60.03
C LEU A 209 -22.01 25.47 60.28
N LYS A 210 -22.07 26.28 59.22
CA LYS A 210 -21.98 27.74 59.33
C LYS A 210 -23.15 28.30 60.14
N TYR A 211 -24.38 27.86 59.85
CA TYR A 211 -25.55 28.28 60.60
C TYR A 211 -25.54 27.78 62.05
N GLU A 212 -25.20 26.51 62.29
CA GLU A 212 -25.06 25.95 63.64
C GLU A 212 -24.02 26.73 64.47
N THR A 213 -22.92 27.14 63.83
CA THR A 213 -21.90 27.97 64.47
C THR A 213 -22.43 29.35 64.85
N PHE A 214 -23.22 29.99 63.97
CA PHE A 214 -23.85 31.28 64.29
C PHE A 214 -24.86 31.16 65.42
N ASP A 215 -25.71 30.14 65.40
CA ASP A 215 -26.67 29.89 66.49
C ASP A 215 -25.94 29.71 67.83
N LYS A 216 -24.80 29.01 67.82
CA LYS A 216 -23.99 28.83 69.03
C LYS A 216 -23.32 30.11 69.50
N ILE A 217 -22.86 30.96 68.58
CA ILE A 217 -22.30 32.29 68.90
C ILE A 217 -23.39 33.17 69.52
N ASP A 218 -24.60 33.16 69.00
CA ASP A 218 -25.72 33.92 69.55
C ASP A 218 -26.10 33.41 70.95
N GLU A 219 -26.15 32.09 71.15
CA GLU A 219 -26.37 31.49 72.48
C GLU A 219 -25.30 31.92 73.49
N LEU A 220 -24.03 31.89 73.09
CA LEU A 220 -22.91 32.30 73.93
C LEU A 220 -22.93 33.81 74.22
N THR A 221 -23.28 34.63 73.22
CA THR A 221 -23.43 36.08 73.37
C THR A 221 -24.50 36.42 74.40
N ASN A 222 -25.66 35.76 74.34
CA ASN A 222 -26.73 35.93 75.32
C ASN A 222 -26.31 35.52 76.73
N LYS A 223 -25.60 34.38 76.86
CA LYS A 223 -25.05 33.93 78.15
C LYS A 223 -24.04 34.93 78.73
N LEU A 224 -23.17 35.48 77.89
CA LEU A 224 -22.19 36.48 78.29
C LEU A 224 -22.88 37.75 78.81
N SER A 225 -23.89 38.25 78.09
CA SER A 225 -24.69 39.41 78.53
C SER A 225 -25.36 39.16 79.88
N THR A 226 -25.93 37.96 80.10
CA THR A 226 -26.48 37.59 81.41
C THR A 226 -25.43 37.57 82.52
N TYR A 227 -24.21 37.10 82.22
CA TYR A 227 -23.11 37.12 83.20
C TYR A 227 -22.61 38.53 83.48
N GLU A 228 -22.55 39.42 82.49
CA GLU A 228 -22.22 40.83 82.67
C GLU A 228 -23.23 41.52 83.61
N GLU A 229 -24.53 41.33 83.41
CA GLU A 229 -25.57 41.85 84.31
C GLU A 229 -25.41 41.35 85.75
N ARG A 230 -25.10 40.05 85.92
CA ARG A 230 -24.85 39.47 87.24
C ARG A 230 -23.61 40.07 87.90
N ILE A 231 -22.54 40.33 87.15
CA ILE A 231 -21.34 40.98 87.68
C ILE A 231 -21.68 42.38 88.20
N VAL A 232 -22.41 43.19 87.42
CA VAL A 232 -22.86 44.52 87.85
C VAL A 232 -23.68 44.44 89.14
N SER A 233 -24.62 43.49 89.24
CA SER A 233 -25.42 43.30 90.46
C SER A 233 -24.58 42.93 91.69
N LEU A 234 -23.50 42.16 91.50
CA LEU A 234 -22.58 41.79 92.57
C LEU A 234 -21.72 42.99 93.02
N GLU A 235 -21.28 43.83 92.08
CA GLU A 235 -20.54 45.06 92.38
C GLU A 235 -21.39 46.05 93.19
N GLU A 236 -22.67 46.19 92.83
CA GLU A 236 -23.64 46.99 93.58
C GLU A 236 -23.88 46.44 94.98
N PHE A 237 -24.03 45.12 95.11
CA PHE A 237 -24.16 44.46 96.40
C PHE A 237 -22.93 44.67 97.28
N GLN A 238 -21.72 44.48 96.73
CA GLN A 238 -20.46 44.73 97.45
C GLN A 238 -20.36 46.17 97.93
N THR A 239 -20.70 47.13 97.07
CA THR A 239 -20.73 48.56 97.41
C THR A 239 -21.71 48.85 98.55
N THR A 240 -22.89 48.22 98.50
CA THR A 240 -23.92 48.36 99.53
C THR A 240 -23.46 47.77 100.87
N MET A 241 -22.89 46.56 100.85
CA MET A 241 -22.32 45.91 102.04
C MET A 241 -21.19 46.73 102.65
N ALA A 242 -20.31 47.32 101.83
CA ALA A 242 -19.24 48.18 102.30
C ALA A 242 -19.79 49.44 103.00
N LYS A 243 -20.81 50.09 102.43
CA LYS A 243 -21.50 51.24 103.06
C LYS A 243 -22.17 50.85 104.37
N GLN A 244 -22.89 49.73 104.39
CA GLN A 244 -23.53 49.23 105.62
C GLN A 244 -22.51 48.93 106.71
N HIS A 245 -21.40 48.27 106.36
CA HIS A 245 -20.31 47.99 107.30
C HIS A 245 -19.70 49.27 107.88
N LEU A 246 -19.47 50.28 107.03
CA LEU A 246 -18.95 51.58 107.46
C LEU A 246 -19.92 52.30 108.41
N ASN A 247 -21.22 52.30 108.08
CA ASN A 247 -22.27 52.90 108.91
C ASN A 247 -22.35 52.19 110.28
N LEU A 248 -22.34 50.85 110.30
CA LEU A 248 -22.30 50.07 111.53
C LEU A 248 -21.07 50.40 112.37
N LYS A 249 -19.90 50.55 111.73
CA LYS A 249 -18.65 50.91 112.41
C LYS A 249 -18.75 52.29 113.07
N TYR A 250 -19.24 53.31 112.35
CA TYR A 250 -19.41 54.65 112.92
C TYR A 250 -20.47 54.68 114.01
N ASP A 251 -21.64 54.06 113.81
CA ASP A 251 -22.69 53.94 114.84
C ASP A 251 -22.17 53.23 116.11
N THR A 252 -21.31 52.22 115.95
CA THR A 252 -20.65 51.55 117.09
C THR A 252 -19.66 52.47 117.79
N TYR A 253 -18.84 53.24 117.05
CA TYR A 253 -17.94 54.23 117.65
C TYR A 253 -18.69 55.30 118.43
N ASP A 254 -19.77 55.86 117.86
CA ASP A 254 -20.62 56.85 118.52
C ASP A 254 -21.24 56.29 119.81
N LYS A 255 -21.72 55.04 119.78
CA LYS A 255 -22.25 54.35 120.97
C LYS A 255 -21.17 54.11 122.03
N ILE A 256 -19.96 53.71 121.65
CA ILE A 256 -18.83 53.51 122.57
C ILE A 256 -18.43 54.84 123.22
N ASP A 257 -18.37 55.93 122.45
CA ASP A 257 -18.07 57.25 122.99
C ASP A 257 -19.16 57.71 123.97
N GLY A 258 -20.44 57.53 123.62
CA GLY A 258 -21.56 57.78 124.52
C GLY A 258 -21.52 56.95 125.81
N LEU A 259 -21.17 55.66 125.71
CA LEU A 259 -20.94 54.80 126.88
C LEU A 259 -19.74 55.28 127.70
N THR A 260 -18.63 55.66 127.07
CA THR A 260 -17.42 56.16 127.72
C THR A 260 -17.73 57.41 128.52
N ASN A 261 -18.45 58.37 127.94
CA ASN A 261 -18.90 59.57 128.63
C ASN A 261 -19.82 59.24 129.81
N SER A 262 -20.73 58.28 129.65
CA SER A 262 -21.61 57.82 130.73
C SER A 262 -20.85 57.13 131.87
N VAL A 263 -19.84 56.32 131.55
CA VAL A 263 -18.95 55.67 132.54
C VAL A 263 -18.14 56.72 133.29
N SER A 264 -17.49 57.66 132.59
CA SER A 264 -16.77 58.77 133.22
C SER A 264 -17.66 59.59 134.16
N ALA A 265 -18.90 59.88 133.76
CA ALA A 265 -19.86 60.57 134.62
C ALA A 265 -20.25 59.74 135.85
N ASN A 266 -20.41 58.43 135.70
CA ASN A 266 -20.70 57.53 136.81
C ASN A 266 -19.49 57.38 137.75
N GLU A 267 -18.27 57.29 137.24
CA GLU A 267 -17.04 57.27 138.05
C GLU A 267 -16.87 58.55 138.88
N ALA A 268 -17.16 59.71 138.28
CA ALA A 268 -17.18 60.99 139.00
C ALA A 268 -18.22 60.98 140.14
N LYS A 269 -19.45 60.49 139.85
CA LYS A 269 -20.49 60.33 140.89
C LYS A 269 -20.09 59.35 141.99
N ILE A 270 -19.45 58.22 141.66
CA ILE A 270 -18.96 57.24 142.64
C ILE A 270 -17.89 57.89 143.52
N THR A 271 -17.00 58.69 142.94
CA THR A 271 -15.95 59.42 143.68
C THR A 271 -16.59 60.43 144.64
N GLU A 272 -17.56 61.21 144.18
CA GLU A 272 -18.31 62.15 145.01
C GLU A 272 -19.04 61.44 146.16
N LEU A 273 -19.78 60.36 145.86
CA LEU A 273 -20.46 59.53 146.86
C LEU A 273 -19.46 58.94 147.87
N SER A 274 -18.29 58.48 147.42
CA SER A 274 -17.25 57.94 148.30
C SER A 274 -16.71 59.02 149.25
N GLN A 275 -16.45 60.22 148.74
CA GLN A 275 -16.06 61.37 149.57
C GLN A 275 -17.17 61.75 150.56
N GLN A 276 -18.43 61.72 150.15
CA GLN A 276 -19.57 61.98 151.03
C GLN A 276 -19.68 60.92 152.14
N VAL A 277 -19.48 59.63 151.81
CA VAL A 277 -19.45 58.54 152.81
C VAL A 277 -18.28 58.70 153.78
N GLU A 278 -17.08 59.04 153.30
CA GLU A 278 -15.94 59.33 154.18
C GLU A 278 -16.20 60.52 155.10
N ALA A 279 -16.79 61.60 154.58
CA ALA A 279 -17.18 62.76 155.36
C ALA A 279 -18.23 62.39 156.43
N GLN A 280 -19.26 61.62 156.07
CA GLN A 280 -20.25 61.11 157.01
C GLN A 280 -19.62 60.21 158.08
N ASN A 281 -18.73 59.30 157.71
CA ASN A 281 -18.01 58.44 158.66
C ASN A 281 -17.15 59.26 159.61
N ALA A 282 -16.50 60.33 159.14
CA ALA A 282 -15.74 61.25 159.98
C ALA A 282 -16.66 62.06 160.94
N GLU A 283 -17.85 62.47 160.50
CA GLU A 283 -18.85 63.09 161.37
C GLU A 283 -19.38 62.11 162.43
N ILE A 284 -19.65 60.85 162.06
CA ILE A 284 -20.03 59.79 163.00
C ILE A 284 -18.93 59.56 164.03
N ALA A 285 -17.66 59.52 163.62
CA ALA A 285 -16.53 59.39 164.53
C ALA A 285 -16.46 60.56 165.53
N LYS A 286 -16.67 61.80 165.08
CA LYS A 286 -16.76 62.97 165.97
C LYS A 286 -17.97 62.91 166.92
N ALA A 287 -19.10 62.40 166.46
CA ALA A 287 -20.29 62.21 167.30
C ALA A 287 -20.07 61.12 168.35
N GLN A 288 -19.43 60.01 167.99
CA GLN A 288 -19.04 58.94 168.91
C GLN A 288 -18.05 59.42 169.97
N ASP A 289 -17.03 60.19 169.58
CA ASP A 289 -16.07 60.79 170.51
C ASP A 289 -16.76 61.76 171.49
N LYS A 290 -17.72 62.56 171.00
CA LYS A 290 -18.53 63.46 171.85
C LYS A 290 -19.45 62.68 172.82
N THR A 291 -20.00 61.53 172.41
CA THR A 291 -20.77 60.66 173.31
C THR A 291 -19.90 59.92 174.32
N MET A 292 -18.66 59.55 173.96
CA MET A 292 -17.67 59.01 174.89
C MET A 292 -17.26 60.05 175.93
N LEU A 293 -17.12 61.32 175.54
CA LEU A 293 -16.86 62.44 176.45
C LEU A 293 -18.01 62.64 177.47
N TRP A 294 -19.27 62.54 177.02
CA TRP A 294 -20.44 62.58 177.93
C TRP A 294 -20.55 61.36 178.84
N LEU A 295 -20.23 60.15 178.36
CA LEU A 295 -20.24 58.93 179.18
C LEU A 295 -19.12 58.93 180.23
N VAL A 296 -17.93 59.43 179.91
CA VAL A 296 -16.81 59.56 180.86
C VAL A 296 -17.10 60.64 181.90
N ALA A 297 -17.70 61.77 181.50
CA ALA A 297 -18.16 62.78 182.45
C ALA A 297 -19.27 62.24 183.37
N GLY A 298 -20.20 61.44 182.85
CA GLY A 298 -21.28 60.80 183.62
C GLY A 298 -20.79 59.74 184.62
N LEU A 299 -19.81 58.91 184.23
CA LEU A 299 -19.24 57.88 185.11
C LEU A 299 -18.30 58.44 186.18
N GLY A 300 -17.61 59.57 185.90
CA GLY A 300 -16.76 60.24 186.89
C GLY A 300 -17.52 60.78 188.11
N VAL A 301 -18.76 61.24 187.94
CA VAL A 301 -19.61 61.72 189.06
C VAL A 301 -20.15 60.55 189.90
N ILE A 302 -20.36 59.38 189.31
CA ILE A 302 -20.91 58.20 190.00
C ILE A 302 -19.83 57.46 190.80
N LEU A 303 -18.57 57.47 190.37
CA LEU A 303 -17.45 56.90 191.13
C LEU A 303 -16.99 57.79 192.31
N GLY A 304 -17.35 59.08 192.33
CA GLY A 304 -17.10 59.97 193.47
C GLY A 304 -18.04 59.77 194.67
N ALA A 305 -19.19 59.11 194.50
CA ALA A 305 -20.18 58.94 195.57
C ALA A 305 -20.07 57.60 196.33
N VAL A 306 -19.25 56.65 195.87
CA VAL A 306 -19.15 55.29 196.46
C VAL A 306 -17.87 55.08 197.30
N GLY A 307 -17.04 56.13 197.46
CA GLY A 307 -15.86 56.13 198.33
C GLY A 307 -16.11 56.52 199.80
N ILE A 308 -17.36 56.72 200.22
CA ILE A 308 -17.76 56.91 201.62
C ILE A 308 -18.19 55.54 202.17
N PHE A 309 -17.27 54.58 202.32
CA PHE A 309 -17.36 53.44 203.25
C PHE A 309 -16.07 52.57 203.19
N MET A 310 -15.02 52.94 203.94
CA MET A 310 -14.28 52.10 204.91
C MET A 310 -12.91 52.72 205.34
N PRO A 311 -12.34 52.33 206.50
CA PRO A 311 -11.56 53.19 207.39
C PRO A 311 -10.02 52.96 207.38
N GLN A 312 -9.33 53.95 207.97
CA GLN A 312 -7.89 54.06 208.34
C GLN A 312 -6.85 53.92 207.22
#